data_AF-A0A957ZTC1-F1
#
_entry.id   AF-A0A957ZTC1-F1
#
_cell.length_a   1.000
_cell.length_b   1.000
_cell.length_c   1.000
_cell.angle_alpha   90.00
_cell.angle_beta   90.00
_cell.angle_gamma   90.00
#
_symmetry.space_group_name_H-M   'P 1'
#
loop_
_entity.id
_entity.type
_entity.pdbx_description
1 polymer ?
#
loop_
_entity_poly.entity_id
_entity_poly.type
_entity_poly.pdbx_seq_one_letter_code
_entity_poly.pdbx_strand_id
1 'polypeptide(L)'
;MNDILEIPTASVEVQLVDGYVRDWLVAGPLAVPVLDLERYPGADFKAQIAAAAYDATLEIPGLPAERESFALPGADAEPVKLTWTVVHCDDDRFVDVSAFYHTCHHLRTWAYCQVAVPARQETTFVLTTNGPADVWVNGEHVHRHLHFHHQIPKSVAFPVTLGEGRAEIMVRFEGVAVRECPYVMALQITADEADATGAAGVAWPVFLPTTLEPLHRRQLLEGAMACAYLPKAVYHHDEELRIHWGNEMRFRGKLTLRLQTPAGRIYGEGQPWVEPGGTSSFGQVYQVPSGEYEIVIMPEPEEYYVKGMRVQRKLPLRIVRERYAEQPQGTRAERLRDALEHAATVKGNVFAEIAKMALGRWAKVDVDVIKRTIDDINRRADCSDFYLVGLLGMMLRFWDEPDFPGELRMPLETCVLNFRYWMDEPGEDAMCFWSENHQILFHTCAVLAGQIYPEATFTNTGESGRWHQEKGGRMALSWLKKRAAGGFREWDSNTYFEEDVLALSHLADLAEDA
;
A
#
# COMPACT_ATOMS: atom_id res chain seq x y z
N MET A 1 -26.55 18.35 34.52
CA MET A 1 -27.01 18.93 33.25
C MET A 1 -25.79 19.41 32.51
N ASN A 2 -25.17 18.51 31.74
CA ASN A 2 -24.24 18.88 30.69
C ASN A 2 -25.05 18.68 29.41
N ASP A 3 -25.67 19.76 28.92
CA ASP A 3 -26.22 19.80 27.58
C ASP A 3 -25.03 19.79 26.62
N ILE A 4 -24.65 18.59 26.17
CA ILE A 4 -23.85 18.43 24.96
C ILE A 4 -24.80 18.86 23.84
N LEU A 5 -24.56 20.04 23.28
CA LEU A 5 -25.18 20.49 22.04
C LEU A 5 -24.89 19.43 20.96
N GLU A 6 -25.85 18.55 20.70
CA GLU A 6 -25.88 17.72 19.49
C GLU A 6 -25.88 18.69 18.30
N ILE A 7 -24.74 18.83 17.64
CA ILE A 7 -24.66 19.48 16.35
C ILE A 7 -25.42 18.55 15.39
N PRO A 8 -26.48 19.00 14.69
CA PRO A 8 -27.16 18.17 13.72
C PRO A 8 -26.16 17.81 12.61
N THR A 9 -25.69 16.56 12.57
CA THR A 9 -24.79 16.12 11.52
C THR A 9 -25.60 15.95 10.23
N ALA A 10 -25.28 16.74 9.20
CA ALA A 10 -25.88 16.57 7.88
C ALA A 10 -25.53 15.18 7.32
N SER A 11 -26.35 14.63 6.42
CA SER A 11 -26.11 13.29 5.86
C SER A 11 -26.24 13.25 4.34
N VAL A 12 -25.29 12.61 3.66
CA VAL A 12 -25.35 12.34 2.21
C VAL A 12 -26.23 11.11 1.98
N GLU A 13 -27.24 11.21 1.11
CA GLU A 13 -28.14 10.10 0.76
C GLU A 13 -27.67 9.37 -0.51
N VAL A 14 -27.66 8.04 -0.44
CA VAL A 14 -27.25 7.11 -1.50
C VAL A 14 -28.18 5.91 -1.51
N GLN A 15 -28.35 5.20 -2.63
CA GLN A 15 -29.12 3.95 -2.67
C GLN A 15 -28.21 2.72 -2.60
N LEU A 16 -28.72 1.62 -2.02
CA LEU A 16 -28.08 0.30 -2.21
C LEU A 16 -27.99 -0.04 -3.69
N VAL A 17 -26.98 -0.84 -4.06
CA VAL A 17 -26.82 -1.38 -5.42
C VAL A 17 -26.80 -2.89 -5.33
N ASP A 18 -27.80 -3.57 -5.88
CA ASP A 18 -27.97 -5.03 -5.76
C ASP A 18 -27.97 -5.55 -4.30
N GLY A 19 -28.49 -4.72 -3.39
CA GLY A 19 -28.48 -4.97 -1.94
C GLY A 19 -27.15 -4.63 -1.23
N TYR A 20 -26.10 -4.26 -1.97
CA TYR A 20 -24.82 -3.87 -1.37
C TYR A 20 -24.82 -2.41 -0.90
N VAL A 21 -24.21 -2.19 0.25
CA VAL A 21 -23.85 -0.84 0.70
C VAL A 21 -22.67 -0.36 -0.14
N ARG A 22 -22.91 0.65 -0.98
CA ARG A 22 -21.90 1.20 -1.88
C ARG A 22 -20.96 2.19 -1.22
N ASP A 23 -21.50 3.05 -0.35
CA ASP A 23 -20.76 4.19 0.19
C ASP A 23 -20.63 4.04 1.71
N TRP A 24 -19.42 4.26 2.22
CA TRP A 24 -19.05 4.05 3.62
C TRP A 24 -18.26 5.25 4.16
N LEU A 25 -18.41 5.55 5.45
CA LEU A 25 -17.36 6.22 6.20
C LEU A 25 -16.35 5.17 6.64
N VAL A 26 -15.09 5.34 6.25
CA VAL A 26 -14.01 4.40 6.58
C VAL A 26 -12.93 5.13 7.38
N ALA A 27 -12.44 4.49 8.44
CA ALA A 27 -11.29 4.93 9.20
C ALA A 27 -10.32 3.75 9.38
N GLY A 28 -9.05 3.97 9.06
CA GLY A 28 -8.02 2.94 9.10
C GLY A 28 -7.32 2.73 7.75
N PRO A 29 -6.46 1.70 7.63
CA PRO A 29 -6.15 0.74 8.68
C PRO A 29 -5.32 1.35 9.82
N LEU A 30 -5.65 1.01 11.06
CA LEU A 30 -4.70 1.06 12.17
C LEU A 30 -3.77 -0.14 12.03
N ALA A 31 -2.51 0.10 11.69
CA ALA A 31 -1.49 -0.92 11.58
C ALA A 31 -0.62 -0.93 12.84
N VAL A 32 -0.70 -2.01 13.62
CA VAL A 32 0.10 -2.21 14.83
C VAL A 32 1.18 -3.27 14.55
N PRO A 33 2.48 -2.94 14.65
CA PRO A 33 3.54 -3.91 14.38
C PRO A 33 3.54 -5.03 15.42
N VAL A 34 3.78 -6.25 14.97
CA VAL A 34 3.95 -7.44 15.82
C VAL A 34 5.45 -7.69 15.98
N LEU A 35 6.02 -7.20 17.07
CA LEU A 35 7.47 -7.22 17.30
C LEU A 35 7.98 -8.58 17.84
N ASP A 36 7.11 -9.36 18.48
CA ASP A 36 7.41 -10.64 19.12
C ASP A 36 6.83 -11.82 18.33
N LEU A 37 7.09 -11.88 17.00
CA LEU A 37 6.50 -12.90 16.13
C LEU A 37 6.76 -14.34 16.60
N GLU A 38 7.92 -14.59 17.22
CA GLU A 38 8.29 -15.88 17.83
C GLU A 38 7.29 -16.39 18.88
N ARG A 39 6.49 -15.50 19.48
CA ARG A 39 5.43 -15.86 20.42
C ARG A 39 4.27 -16.61 19.76
N TYR A 40 4.12 -16.50 18.44
CA TYR A 40 3.01 -17.04 17.67
C TYR A 40 3.52 -18.10 16.68
N PRO A 41 3.92 -19.29 17.15
CA PRO A 41 4.49 -20.31 16.29
C PRO A 41 3.43 -21.01 15.44
N GLY A 42 3.84 -21.50 14.26
CA GLY A 42 3.02 -22.40 13.45
C GLY A 42 2.16 -21.72 12.38
N ALA A 43 1.48 -22.54 11.58
CA ALA A 43 0.76 -22.06 10.40
C ALA A 43 -0.47 -21.19 10.72
N ASP A 44 -0.99 -21.25 11.94
CA ASP A 44 -2.14 -20.48 12.43
C ASP A 44 -1.73 -19.20 13.19
N PHE A 45 -0.46 -18.77 13.10
CA PHE A 45 0.05 -17.58 13.80
C PHE A 45 -0.84 -16.34 13.61
N LYS A 46 -1.41 -16.14 12.41
CA LYS A 46 -2.35 -15.03 12.12
C LYS A 46 -3.59 -15.08 13.02
N ALA A 47 -4.15 -16.27 13.24
CA ALA A 47 -5.28 -16.45 14.14
C ALA A 47 -4.89 -16.23 15.60
N GLN A 48 -3.69 -16.66 16.00
CA GLN A 48 -3.19 -16.43 17.35
C GLN A 48 -2.97 -14.94 17.63
N ILE A 49 -2.40 -14.18 16.68
CA ILE A 49 -2.21 -12.72 16.77
C ILE A 49 -3.56 -12.01 16.90
N ALA A 50 -4.50 -12.30 16.01
CA ALA A 50 -5.83 -11.68 16.06
C ALA A 50 -6.58 -12.03 17.35
N ALA A 51 -6.44 -13.25 17.86
CA ALA A 51 -7.03 -13.64 19.14
C ALA A 51 -6.38 -12.91 20.33
N ALA A 52 -5.07 -12.71 20.31
CA ALA A 52 -4.35 -11.99 21.36
C ALA A 52 -4.66 -10.50 21.41
N ALA A 53 -4.96 -9.89 20.25
CA ALA A 53 -5.31 -8.48 20.14
C ALA A 53 -6.82 -8.19 20.25
N TYR A 54 -7.66 -9.22 20.33
CA TYR A 54 -9.12 -9.06 20.27
C TYR A 54 -9.70 -8.38 21.51
N ASP A 55 -10.53 -7.37 21.26
CA ASP A 55 -11.45 -6.77 22.22
C ASP A 55 -12.86 -6.71 21.62
N ALA A 56 -13.87 -7.14 22.37
CA ALA A 56 -15.27 -7.10 21.95
C ALA A 56 -15.89 -5.68 22.05
N THR A 57 -15.21 -4.76 22.75
CA THR A 57 -15.70 -3.39 22.90
C THR A 57 -15.56 -2.60 21.59
N LEU A 58 -16.54 -1.74 21.31
CA LEU A 58 -16.46 -0.79 20.21
C LEU A 58 -15.62 0.41 20.67
N GLU A 59 -14.43 0.54 20.09
CA GLU A 59 -13.43 1.55 20.47
C GLU A 59 -13.71 2.95 19.92
N ILE A 60 -14.78 3.10 19.13
CA ILE A 60 -15.12 4.33 18.43
C ILE A 60 -15.90 5.27 19.36
N PRO A 61 -15.39 6.48 19.66
CA PRO A 61 -16.11 7.45 20.47
C PRO A 61 -17.14 8.21 19.64
N GLY A 62 -18.38 8.28 20.12
CA GLY A 62 -19.44 9.09 19.51
C GLY A 62 -19.92 8.60 18.15
N LEU A 63 -20.68 9.44 17.46
CA LEU A 63 -21.24 9.14 16.14
C LEU A 63 -20.21 9.45 15.05
N PRO A 64 -19.83 8.50 14.17
CA PRO A 64 -18.92 8.76 13.07
C PRO A 64 -19.46 9.80 12.09
N ALA A 65 -18.62 10.75 11.69
CA ALA A 65 -18.91 11.71 10.63
C ALA A 65 -17.68 11.97 9.74
N GLU A 66 -17.91 12.19 8.44
CA GLU A 66 -16.87 12.57 7.47
C GLU A 66 -16.00 13.70 8.04
N ARG A 67 -14.66 13.51 8.01
CA ARG A 67 -13.61 14.42 8.54
C ARG A 67 -13.42 14.42 10.06
N GLU A 68 -14.28 13.81 10.84
CA GLU A 68 -14.00 13.66 12.26
C GLU A 68 -12.85 12.69 12.50
N SER A 69 -12.08 12.96 13.55
CA SER A 69 -10.93 12.17 13.92
C SER A 69 -11.05 11.66 15.34
N PHE A 70 -10.52 10.48 15.56
CA PHE A 70 -10.35 9.87 16.88
C PHE A 70 -8.93 9.30 16.96
N ALA A 71 -8.48 8.97 18.17
CA ALA A 71 -7.16 8.38 18.39
C ALA A 71 -7.30 7.05 19.10
N LEU A 72 -6.56 6.05 18.63
CA LEU A 72 -6.46 4.73 19.26
C LEU A 72 -5.00 4.41 19.56
N PRO A 73 -4.73 3.55 20.57
CA PRO A 73 -3.37 3.10 20.85
C PRO A 73 -2.78 2.34 19.64
N GLY A 74 -1.60 2.77 19.18
CA GLY A 74 -0.80 2.11 18.16
C GLY A 74 0.38 1.33 18.77
N ALA A 75 1.51 1.32 18.05
CA ALA A 75 2.77 0.77 18.55
C ALA A 75 3.18 1.45 19.87
N ASP A 76 3.63 0.67 20.86
CA ASP A 76 4.09 1.16 22.17
C ASP A 76 3.07 2.05 22.91
N ALA A 77 1.77 1.86 22.63
CA ALA A 77 0.66 2.67 23.14
C ALA A 77 0.67 4.16 22.71
N GLU A 78 1.48 4.53 21.72
CA GLU A 78 1.43 5.87 21.14
C GLU A 78 0.10 6.08 20.38
N PRO A 79 -0.61 7.20 20.59
CA PRO A 79 -1.91 7.42 19.99
C PRO A 79 -1.79 7.68 18.48
N VAL A 80 -2.42 6.81 17.68
CA VAL A 80 -2.55 6.96 16.23
C VAL A 80 -3.87 7.66 15.92
N LYS A 81 -3.78 8.83 15.28
CA LYS A 81 -4.94 9.58 14.83
C LYS A 81 -5.50 9.00 13.54
N LEU A 82 -6.75 8.55 13.59
CA LEU A 82 -7.53 8.12 12.43
C LEU A 82 -8.56 9.18 12.08
N THR A 83 -8.94 9.26 10.80
CA THR A 83 -9.95 10.21 10.32
C THR A 83 -10.94 9.49 9.43
N TRP A 84 -12.23 9.72 9.65
CA TRP A 84 -13.29 9.17 8.81
C TRP A 84 -13.26 9.83 7.42
N THR A 85 -13.16 9.00 6.39
CA THR A 85 -13.20 9.41 4.98
C THR A 85 -14.31 8.67 4.27
N VAL A 86 -14.99 9.34 3.34
CA VAL A 86 -15.95 8.67 2.47
C VAL A 86 -15.20 7.77 1.48
N VAL A 87 -15.61 6.51 1.42
CA VAL A 87 -15.18 5.53 0.43
C VAL A 87 -16.39 5.14 -0.41
N HIS A 88 -16.25 5.26 -1.72
CA HIS A 88 -17.20 4.78 -2.70
C HIS A 88 -16.66 3.47 -3.26
N CYS A 89 -17.39 2.37 -3.06
CA CYS A 89 -16.98 1.09 -3.60
C CYS A 89 -17.15 1.11 -5.13
N ASP A 90 -16.19 0.50 -5.83
CA ASP A 90 -16.27 0.28 -7.27
C ASP A 90 -17.31 -0.83 -7.59
N ASP A 91 -17.35 -1.28 -8.85
CA ASP A 91 -18.29 -2.33 -9.29
C ASP A 91 -18.09 -3.67 -8.56
N ASP A 92 -16.91 -3.89 -7.97
CA ASP A 92 -16.60 -5.06 -7.14
C ASP A 92 -17.24 -5.03 -5.74
N ARG A 93 -17.85 -3.90 -5.36
CA ARG A 93 -18.55 -3.66 -4.08
C ARG A 93 -17.66 -3.67 -2.84
N PHE A 94 -16.35 -3.59 -3.01
CA PHE A 94 -15.43 -3.68 -1.88
C PHE A 94 -15.03 -2.30 -1.35
N VAL A 95 -15.00 -2.19 -0.02
CA VAL A 95 -14.08 -1.27 0.65
C VAL A 95 -12.72 -1.95 0.61
N ASP A 96 -11.83 -1.46 -0.25
CA ASP A 96 -10.47 -1.98 -0.40
C ASP A 96 -9.45 -1.11 0.33
N VAL A 97 -8.80 -1.70 1.33
CA VAL A 97 -7.68 -1.11 2.09
C VAL A 97 -6.46 -2.02 2.05
N SER A 98 -6.32 -2.78 0.96
CA SER A 98 -5.19 -3.66 0.70
C SER A 98 -3.88 -2.89 0.65
N ALA A 99 -2.84 -3.48 1.22
CA ALA A 99 -1.51 -2.90 1.26
C ALA A 99 -0.43 -3.98 1.36
N PHE A 100 0.82 -3.56 1.19
CA PHE A 100 1.99 -4.40 1.41
C PHE A 100 2.71 -3.96 2.69
N TYR A 101 3.05 -4.92 3.55
CA TYR A 101 3.79 -4.67 4.79
C TYR A 101 5.05 -5.51 4.82
N HIS A 102 6.21 -4.86 4.86
CA HIS A 102 7.50 -5.57 4.92
C HIS A 102 7.74 -6.26 6.26
N THR A 103 7.05 -5.90 7.34
CA THR A 103 7.10 -6.60 8.62
C THR A 103 5.69 -6.99 9.07
N CYS A 104 5.59 -7.89 10.06
CA CYS A 104 4.29 -8.36 10.52
C CYS A 104 3.50 -7.25 11.24
N HIS A 105 2.24 -7.04 10.84
CA HIS A 105 1.32 -6.10 11.46
C HIS A 105 -0.06 -6.72 11.70
N HIS A 106 -0.68 -6.37 12.82
CA HIS A 106 -2.12 -6.53 13.02
C HIS A 106 -2.82 -5.27 12.51
N LEU A 107 -3.83 -5.45 11.68
CA LEU A 107 -4.58 -4.39 11.03
C LEU A 107 -6.00 -4.34 11.58
N ARG A 108 -6.51 -3.14 11.81
CA ARG A 108 -7.93 -2.90 12.13
C ARG A 108 -8.46 -1.74 11.30
N THR A 109 -9.62 -1.93 10.70
CA THR A 109 -10.31 -0.90 9.92
C THR A 109 -11.77 -0.88 10.33
N TRP A 110 -12.34 0.32 10.39
CA TRP A 110 -13.74 0.52 10.72
C TRP A 110 -14.47 1.10 9.51
N ALA A 111 -15.61 0.53 9.18
CA ALA A 111 -16.52 1.01 8.16
C ALA A 111 -17.89 1.28 8.78
N TYR A 112 -18.47 2.44 8.52
CA TYR A 112 -19.72 2.89 9.10
C TYR A 112 -20.68 3.48 8.06
N CYS A 113 -21.96 3.19 8.22
CA CYS A 113 -23.04 3.86 7.50
C CYS A 113 -24.33 3.87 8.32
N GLN A 114 -25.31 4.65 7.89
CA GLN A 114 -26.69 4.56 8.38
C GLN A 114 -27.59 4.07 7.26
N VAL A 115 -28.53 3.17 7.53
CA VAL A 115 -29.49 2.69 6.53
C VAL A 115 -30.89 3.02 6.99
N ALA A 116 -31.69 3.64 6.12
CA ALA A 116 -33.10 3.89 6.41
C ALA A 116 -33.92 2.63 6.16
N VAL A 117 -34.55 2.17 7.24
CA VAL A 117 -35.36 0.97 7.30
C VAL A 117 -36.82 1.41 7.42
N PRO A 118 -37.67 1.10 6.43
CA PRO A 118 -39.03 1.66 6.36
C PRO A 118 -39.99 1.07 7.39
N ALA A 119 -39.75 -0.16 7.85
CA ALA A 119 -40.49 -0.81 8.90
C ALA A 119 -39.60 -1.85 9.58
N ARG A 120 -39.87 -2.15 10.86
CA ARG A 120 -39.15 -3.20 11.59
C ARG A 120 -39.26 -4.53 10.82
N GLN A 121 -38.12 -5.15 10.54
CA GLN A 121 -38.06 -6.40 9.78
C GLN A 121 -36.84 -7.24 10.14
N GLU A 122 -36.95 -8.55 9.91
CA GLU A 122 -35.79 -9.45 9.88
C GLU A 122 -35.19 -9.41 8.48
N THR A 123 -33.86 -9.35 8.42
CA THR A 123 -33.10 -9.37 7.18
C THR A 123 -31.87 -10.25 7.36
N THR A 124 -31.25 -10.66 6.26
CA THR A 124 -29.96 -11.35 6.31
C THR A 124 -28.87 -10.41 5.84
N PHE A 125 -27.82 -10.28 6.65
CA PHE A 125 -26.59 -9.63 6.26
C PHE A 125 -25.64 -10.68 5.69
N VAL A 126 -25.00 -10.39 4.57
CA VAL A 126 -23.93 -11.19 3.98
C VAL A 126 -22.66 -10.35 4.01
N LEU A 127 -21.78 -10.66 4.96
CA LEU A 127 -20.50 -9.97 5.14
C LEU A 127 -19.40 -10.77 4.45
N THR A 128 -18.66 -10.13 3.54
CA THR A 128 -17.55 -10.71 2.80
C THR A 128 -16.25 -10.05 3.23
N THR A 129 -15.27 -10.82 3.72
CA THR A 129 -13.97 -10.32 4.22
C THR A 129 -12.83 -11.30 3.97
N ASN A 130 -11.59 -10.80 3.95
CA ASN A 130 -10.38 -11.65 3.98
C ASN A 130 -10.06 -12.16 5.39
N GLY A 131 -10.35 -11.36 6.41
CA GLY A 131 -9.96 -11.62 7.79
C GLY A 131 -11.13 -11.59 8.78
N PRO A 132 -10.84 -11.62 10.08
CA PRO A 132 -11.84 -11.53 11.13
C PRO A 132 -12.64 -10.23 11.01
N ALA A 133 -13.88 -10.24 11.48
CA ALA A 133 -14.70 -9.04 11.54
C ALA A 133 -15.81 -9.17 12.57
N ASP A 134 -16.22 -8.00 13.05
CA ASP A 134 -17.31 -7.78 13.98
C ASP A 134 -18.29 -6.77 13.39
N VAL A 135 -19.58 -6.96 13.67
CA VAL A 135 -20.65 -6.08 13.22
C VAL A 135 -21.46 -5.62 14.43
N TRP A 136 -21.68 -4.31 14.51
CA TRP A 136 -22.59 -3.68 15.44
C TRP A 136 -23.73 -3.01 14.69
N VAL A 137 -24.93 -3.13 15.25
CA VAL A 137 -26.13 -2.43 14.78
C VAL A 137 -26.69 -1.61 15.93
N ASN A 138 -26.81 -0.29 15.75
CA ASN A 138 -27.23 0.65 16.80
C ASN A 138 -26.44 0.48 18.11
N GLY A 139 -25.13 0.19 18.00
CA GLY A 139 -24.22 -0.04 19.12
C GLY A 139 -24.28 -1.44 19.76
N GLU A 140 -25.24 -2.30 19.38
CA GLU A 140 -25.30 -3.69 19.85
C GLU A 140 -24.44 -4.59 18.95
N HIS A 141 -23.58 -5.42 19.54
CA HIS A 141 -22.78 -6.40 18.79
C HIS A 141 -23.68 -7.56 18.33
N VAL A 142 -23.81 -7.74 17.02
CA VAL A 142 -24.74 -8.72 16.42
C VAL A 142 -24.03 -9.89 15.74
N HIS A 143 -22.76 -9.74 15.37
CA HIS A 143 -22.02 -10.79 14.67
C HIS A 143 -20.51 -10.69 14.89
N ARG A 144 -19.86 -11.85 14.97
CA ARG A 144 -18.41 -12.02 14.80
C ARG A 144 -18.14 -13.26 13.97
N HIS A 145 -17.17 -13.17 13.06
CA HIS A 145 -16.52 -14.34 12.48
C HIS A 145 -15.00 -14.29 12.67
N LEU A 146 -14.36 -15.46 12.61
CA LEU A 146 -12.91 -15.60 12.72
C LEU A 146 -12.43 -16.54 11.62
N HIS A 147 -11.87 -15.98 10.56
CA HIS A 147 -11.31 -16.72 9.43
C HIS A 147 -10.19 -15.89 8.77
N PHE A 148 -9.34 -16.57 8.01
CA PHE A 148 -8.28 -15.96 7.21
C PHE A 148 -8.31 -16.57 5.81
N HIS A 149 -8.53 -15.71 4.83
CA HIS A 149 -8.56 -16.04 3.41
C HIS A 149 -7.67 -15.05 2.67
N HIS A 150 -6.50 -15.53 2.23
CA HIS A 150 -5.45 -14.67 1.71
C HIS A 150 -5.86 -13.92 0.45
N GLN A 151 -6.30 -14.63 -0.60
CA GLN A 151 -6.59 -14.02 -1.91
C GLN A 151 -8.08 -13.76 -2.12
N ILE A 152 -8.91 -14.79 -1.95
CA ILE A 152 -10.34 -14.74 -2.23
C ILE A 152 -11.10 -14.55 -0.91
N PRO A 153 -11.74 -13.40 -0.66
CA PRO A 153 -12.48 -13.19 0.58
C PRO A 153 -13.67 -14.17 0.66
N LYS A 154 -14.14 -14.42 1.88
CA LYS A 154 -15.25 -15.35 2.12
C LYS A 154 -16.46 -14.62 2.67
N SER A 155 -17.62 -14.96 2.14
CA SER A 155 -18.91 -14.47 2.60
C SER A 155 -19.47 -15.31 3.75
N VAL A 156 -20.01 -14.65 4.76
CA VAL A 156 -20.72 -15.24 5.90
C VAL A 156 -22.07 -14.55 6.02
N ALA A 157 -23.15 -15.33 5.97
CA ALA A 157 -24.52 -14.86 6.13
C ALA A 157 -25.00 -15.01 7.58
N PHE A 158 -25.69 -14.01 8.12
CA PHE A 158 -26.27 -14.05 9.45
C PHE A 158 -27.55 -13.19 9.55
N PRO A 159 -28.54 -13.62 10.35
CA PRO A 159 -29.78 -12.87 10.51
C PRO A 159 -29.56 -11.64 11.40
N VAL A 160 -30.24 -10.55 11.06
CA VAL A 160 -30.26 -9.28 11.82
C VAL A 160 -31.69 -8.77 11.87
N THR A 161 -32.11 -8.30 13.05
CA THR A 161 -33.38 -7.58 13.19
C THR A 161 -33.12 -6.08 13.12
N LEU A 162 -33.74 -5.40 12.17
CA LEU A 162 -33.65 -3.95 12.04
C LEU A 162 -34.95 -3.29 12.49
N GLY A 163 -34.83 -2.22 13.29
CA GLY A 163 -35.96 -1.38 13.67
C GLY A 163 -36.34 -0.39 12.56
N GLU A 164 -37.56 0.14 12.61
CA GLU A 164 -37.96 1.26 11.74
C GLU A 164 -37.13 2.51 12.06
N GLY A 165 -36.72 3.25 11.02
CA GLY A 165 -35.93 4.47 11.14
C GLY A 165 -34.51 4.31 10.58
N ARG A 166 -33.54 5.06 11.12
CA ARG A 166 -32.12 4.96 10.72
C ARG A 166 -31.42 3.92 11.58
N ALA A 167 -30.98 2.83 10.96
CA ALA A 167 -30.12 1.83 11.60
C ALA A 167 -28.65 2.20 11.37
N GLU A 168 -27.89 2.38 12.44
CA GLU A 168 -26.45 2.56 12.40
C GLU A 168 -25.78 1.20 12.23
N ILE A 169 -24.94 1.05 11.19
CA ILE A 169 -24.17 -0.17 10.94
C ILE A 169 -22.70 0.17 11.06
N MET A 170 -22.01 -0.50 11.96
CA MET A 170 -20.57 -0.42 12.14
C MET A 170 -19.96 -1.80 11.89
N VAL A 171 -18.93 -1.85 11.06
CA VAL A 171 -18.14 -3.04 10.79
C VAL A 171 -16.71 -2.76 11.18
N ARG A 172 -16.15 -3.54 12.11
CA ARG A 172 -14.69 -3.60 12.32
C ARG A 172 -14.21 -4.85 11.64
N PHE A 173 -13.38 -4.73 10.61
CA PHE A 173 -12.70 -5.85 10.00
C PHE A 173 -11.21 -5.77 10.33
N GLU A 174 -10.57 -6.93 10.37
CA GLU A 174 -9.21 -7.11 10.86
C GLU A 174 -8.37 -7.90 9.87
N GLY A 175 -7.05 -7.74 9.95
CA GLY A 175 -6.08 -8.49 9.15
C GLY A 175 -4.80 -8.75 9.94
N VAL A 176 -4.05 -9.76 9.52
CA VAL A 176 -2.65 -9.93 9.93
C VAL A 176 -1.80 -9.95 8.67
N ALA A 177 -1.13 -8.83 8.46
CA ALA A 177 -0.33 -8.56 7.28
C ALA A 177 1.09 -9.07 7.47
N VAL A 178 1.55 -9.83 6.49
CA VAL A 178 2.94 -10.21 6.28
C VAL A 178 3.09 -10.22 4.76
N ARG A 179 3.82 -9.24 4.21
CA ARG A 179 3.93 -8.96 2.77
C ARG A 179 2.63 -8.43 2.17
N GLU A 180 2.20 -8.99 1.03
CA GLU A 180 0.95 -8.62 0.38
C GLU A 180 -0.24 -9.00 1.27
N CYS A 181 -1.14 -8.05 1.48
CA CYS A 181 -2.31 -8.24 2.32
C CYS A 181 -3.55 -7.75 1.57
N PRO A 182 -4.20 -8.62 0.76
CA PRO A 182 -5.56 -8.37 0.31
C PRO A 182 -6.44 -8.18 1.54
N TYR A 183 -7.10 -7.02 1.61
CA TYR A 183 -7.77 -6.58 2.82
C TYR A 183 -9.01 -5.78 2.47
N VAL A 184 -10.07 -6.53 2.16
CA VAL A 184 -11.34 -5.97 1.72
C VAL A 184 -12.50 -6.33 2.64
N MET A 185 -13.56 -5.52 2.58
CA MET A 185 -14.88 -5.92 3.07
C MET A 185 -16.01 -5.53 2.10
N ALA A 186 -17.09 -6.30 2.09
CA ALA A 186 -18.36 -5.92 1.46
C ALA A 186 -19.53 -6.38 2.34
N LEU A 187 -20.60 -5.58 2.42
CA LEU A 187 -21.83 -5.95 3.10
C LEU A 187 -23.01 -5.89 2.13
N GLN A 188 -23.67 -7.03 1.96
CA GLN A 188 -24.97 -7.11 1.28
C GLN A 188 -26.08 -7.24 2.33
N ILE A 189 -27.13 -6.45 2.16
CA ILE A 189 -28.36 -6.52 2.93
C ILE A 189 -29.41 -7.18 2.02
N THR A 190 -29.74 -8.43 2.30
CA THR A 190 -30.78 -9.13 1.56
C THR A 190 -32.11 -8.90 2.27
N ALA A 191 -32.93 -8.00 1.74
CA ALA A 191 -34.34 -7.96 2.10
C ALA A 191 -35.01 -9.23 1.56
N ASP A 192 -35.92 -9.84 2.32
CA ASP A 192 -36.80 -10.85 1.75
C ASP A 192 -37.55 -10.21 0.58
N GLU A 193 -37.47 -10.83 -0.61
CA GLU A 193 -38.29 -10.47 -1.76
C GLU A 193 -39.77 -10.75 -1.45
N ALA A 194 -40.39 -9.91 -0.63
CA ALA A 194 -41.83 -9.82 -0.54
C ALA A 194 -42.33 -9.00 -1.74
N ASP A 195 -42.29 -9.61 -2.92
CA ASP A 195 -43.46 -9.76 -3.77
C ASP A 195 -43.09 -10.40 -5.12
N ALA A 196 -43.70 -11.57 -5.37
CA ALA A 196 -43.73 -12.26 -6.68
C ALA A 196 -44.51 -11.47 -7.76
N THR A 197 -44.57 -10.13 -7.67
CA THR A 197 -45.24 -9.23 -8.61
C THR A 197 -44.31 -8.29 -9.36
N GLY A 198 -42.98 -8.36 -9.15
CA GLY A 198 -42.02 -7.58 -9.94
C GLY A 198 -42.10 -6.07 -9.74
N ALA A 199 -42.63 -5.62 -8.60
CA ALA A 199 -42.53 -4.24 -8.18
C ALA A 199 -41.11 -3.95 -7.68
N ALA A 200 -40.55 -2.80 -8.08
CA ALA A 200 -39.20 -2.36 -7.71
C ALA A 200 -39.00 -2.50 -6.19
N GLY A 201 -37.94 -3.23 -5.81
CA GLY A 201 -37.62 -3.51 -4.41
C GLY A 201 -37.62 -2.24 -3.57
N VAL A 202 -38.05 -2.39 -2.32
CA VAL A 202 -38.06 -1.31 -1.33
C VAL A 202 -36.68 -0.63 -1.32
N ALA A 203 -36.65 0.68 -1.57
CA ALA A 203 -35.41 1.45 -1.50
C ALA A 203 -34.96 1.55 -0.04
N TRP A 204 -33.71 1.19 0.24
CA TRP A 204 -33.07 1.35 1.55
C TRP A 204 -31.98 2.41 1.40
N PRO A 205 -32.30 3.70 1.55
CA PRO A 205 -31.29 4.73 1.41
C PRO A 205 -30.21 4.60 2.49
N VAL A 206 -28.96 4.73 2.06
CA VAL A 206 -27.76 4.82 2.89
C VAL A 206 -27.47 6.30 3.16
N PHE A 207 -27.17 6.62 4.41
CA PHE A 207 -26.83 7.94 4.89
C PHE A 207 -25.41 7.94 5.46
N LEU A 208 -24.59 8.88 4.99
CA LEU A 208 -23.25 9.12 5.54
C LEU A 208 -23.24 10.46 6.27
N PRO A 209 -23.10 10.47 7.62
CA PRO A 209 -22.96 11.71 8.36
C PRO A 209 -21.72 12.49 7.92
N THR A 210 -21.84 13.80 7.78
CA THR A 210 -20.77 14.70 7.35
C THR A 210 -20.76 15.99 8.14
N THR A 211 -19.55 16.48 8.44
CA THR A 211 -19.36 17.82 9.01
C THR A 211 -19.30 18.91 7.93
N LEU A 212 -19.44 18.55 6.64
CA LEU A 212 -19.28 19.47 5.52
C LEU A 212 -20.61 20.13 5.13
N GLU A 213 -20.65 21.44 5.23
CA GLU A 213 -21.78 22.27 4.81
C GLU A 213 -21.36 23.34 3.80
N PRO A 214 -22.26 23.75 2.88
CA PRO A 214 -23.62 23.23 2.65
C PRO A 214 -23.64 21.89 1.89
N LEU A 215 -24.51 20.97 2.31
CA LEU A 215 -24.59 19.60 1.76
C LEU A 215 -24.81 19.56 0.24
N HIS A 216 -25.71 20.40 -0.28
CA HIS A 216 -25.97 20.47 -1.73
C HIS A 216 -24.69 20.83 -2.51
N ARG A 217 -23.89 21.75 -1.97
CA ARG A 217 -22.63 22.16 -2.60
C ARG A 217 -21.59 21.03 -2.56
N ARG A 218 -21.48 20.31 -1.44
CA ARG A 218 -20.66 19.10 -1.31
C ARG A 218 -21.02 18.06 -2.37
N GLN A 219 -22.30 17.67 -2.46
CA GLN A 219 -22.78 16.67 -3.43
C GLN A 219 -22.53 17.08 -4.88
N LEU A 220 -22.74 18.36 -5.20
CA LEU A 220 -22.48 18.89 -6.53
C LEU A 220 -21.00 18.79 -6.93
N LEU A 221 -20.10 19.13 -5.99
CA LEU A 221 -18.65 19.04 -6.20
C LEU A 221 -18.17 17.61 -6.34
N GLU A 222 -18.62 16.71 -5.47
CA GLU A 222 -18.28 15.28 -5.54
C GLU A 222 -18.77 14.66 -6.85
N GLY A 223 -20.02 14.91 -7.25
CA GLY A 223 -20.55 14.44 -8.52
C GLY A 223 -19.77 14.96 -9.73
N ALA A 224 -19.29 16.20 -9.68
CA ALA A 224 -18.40 16.75 -10.72
C ALA A 224 -17.05 16.02 -10.77
N MET A 225 -16.43 15.85 -9.60
CA MET A 225 -15.15 15.16 -9.47
C MET A 225 -15.24 13.72 -9.93
N ALA A 226 -16.34 13.02 -9.65
CA ALA A 226 -16.61 11.64 -10.08
C ALA A 226 -16.64 11.47 -11.62
N CYS A 227 -16.93 12.54 -12.37
CA CYS A 227 -16.92 12.54 -13.83
C CYS A 227 -15.54 12.80 -14.46
N ALA A 228 -14.51 13.11 -13.64
CA ALA A 228 -13.17 13.37 -14.13
C ALA A 228 -12.38 12.08 -14.39
N TYR A 229 -11.66 11.99 -15.50
CA TYR A 229 -10.83 10.83 -15.79
C TYR A 229 -9.58 11.19 -16.60
N LEU A 230 -8.58 10.31 -16.53
CA LEU A 230 -7.41 10.29 -17.39
C LEU A 230 -7.59 9.16 -18.42
N PRO A 231 -7.34 9.39 -19.72
CA PRO A 231 -7.44 8.34 -20.73
C PRO A 231 -6.32 7.30 -20.64
N LYS A 232 -5.26 7.58 -19.87
CA LYS A 232 -4.08 6.73 -19.71
C LYS A 232 -3.57 6.81 -18.28
N ALA A 233 -2.93 5.73 -17.81
CA ALA A 233 -2.22 5.71 -16.53
C ALA A 233 -0.76 6.15 -16.66
N VAL A 234 -0.15 6.02 -17.85
CA VAL A 234 1.26 6.34 -18.10
C VAL A 234 1.34 7.37 -19.23
N TYR A 235 2.14 8.42 -19.01
CA TYR A 235 2.41 9.46 -20.01
C TYR A 235 3.92 9.56 -20.31
N HIS A 236 4.26 9.60 -21.58
CA HIS A 236 5.63 9.64 -22.11
C HIS A 236 6.05 11.04 -22.57
N HIS A 237 7.36 11.31 -22.63
CA HIS A 237 8.01 12.59 -22.97
C HIS A 237 7.21 13.58 -23.85
N ASP A 238 6.73 13.16 -25.02
CA ASP A 238 6.09 14.02 -26.03
C ASP A 238 4.55 14.14 -25.89
N GLU A 239 3.98 13.60 -24.82
CA GLU A 239 2.54 13.62 -24.57
C GLU A 239 2.11 14.82 -23.72
N GLU A 240 0.85 15.22 -23.90
CA GLU A 240 0.21 16.25 -23.11
C GLU A 240 -0.63 15.62 -22.00
N LEU A 241 -0.47 16.10 -20.77
CA LEU A 241 -1.29 15.68 -19.64
C LEU A 241 -2.63 16.42 -19.67
N ARG A 242 -3.71 15.67 -19.90
CA ARG A 242 -5.06 16.20 -20.04
C ARG A 242 -6.06 15.44 -19.19
N ILE A 243 -6.82 16.16 -18.39
CA ILE A 243 -7.98 15.65 -17.67
C ILE A 243 -9.22 15.84 -18.53
N HIS A 244 -10.05 14.81 -18.58
CA HIS A 244 -11.32 14.81 -19.30
C HIS A 244 -12.48 14.83 -18.32
N TRP A 245 -13.56 15.52 -18.70
CA TRP A 245 -14.78 15.63 -17.92
C TRP A 245 -15.92 14.96 -18.67
N GLY A 246 -16.59 13.99 -18.03
CA GLY A 246 -17.71 13.27 -18.62
C GLY A 246 -18.88 14.16 -19.03
N ASN A 247 -19.67 13.71 -20.01
CA ASN A 247 -20.84 14.43 -20.53
C ASN A 247 -22.00 14.45 -19.51
N GLU A 248 -22.02 13.48 -18.61
CA GLU A 248 -22.98 13.30 -17.52
C GLU A 248 -22.77 14.28 -16.36
N MET A 249 -21.64 14.99 -16.34
CA MET A 249 -21.34 15.99 -15.31
C MET A 249 -22.43 17.07 -15.25
N ARG A 250 -22.87 17.42 -14.03
CA ARG A 250 -23.92 18.43 -13.78
C ARG A 250 -23.38 19.75 -13.23
N PHE A 251 -22.07 19.96 -13.33
CA PHE A 251 -21.36 21.12 -12.79
C PHE A 251 -20.72 21.94 -13.92
N ARG A 252 -20.72 23.27 -13.74
CA ARG A 252 -19.96 24.23 -14.53
C ARG A 252 -19.37 25.27 -13.60
N GLY A 253 -18.08 25.51 -13.71
CA GLY A 253 -17.41 26.47 -12.84
C GLY A 253 -15.93 26.19 -12.71
N LYS A 254 -15.27 26.90 -11.78
CA LYS A 254 -13.87 26.66 -11.47
C LYS A 254 -13.71 25.50 -10.51
N LEU A 255 -12.70 24.67 -10.76
CA LEU A 255 -12.13 23.73 -9.81
C LEU A 255 -10.63 23.94 -9.77
N THR A 256 -10.01 23.63 -8.64
CA THR A 256 -8.55 23.56 -8.57
C THR A 256 -8.10 22.18 -8.98
N LEU A 257 -7.22 22.15 -9.99
CA LEU A 257 -6.49 20.95 -10.38
C LEU A 257 -5.04 21.14 -9.96
N ARG A 258 -4.46 20.10 -9.38
CA ARG A 258 -3.07 20.12 -8.90
C ARG A 258 -2.36 18.84 -9.27
N LEU A 259 -1.23 18.96 -9.97
CA LEU A 259 -0.29 17.87 -10.19
C LEU A 259 0.70 17.83 -9.03
N GLN A 260 0.72 16.71 -8.29
CA GLN A 260 1.63 16.53 -7.16
C GLN A 260 2.12 15.09 -7.06
N THR A 261 3.20 14.86 -6.30
CA THR A 261 3.60 13.50 -5.92
C THR A 261 2.67 12.95 -4.84
N PRO A 262 2.62 11.63 -4.60
CA PRO A 262 1.90 11.04 -3.47
C PRO A 262 2.32 11.63 -2.11
N ALA A 263 3.58 12.02 -1.97
CA ALA A 263 4.11 12.73 -0.79
C ALA A 263 3.66 14.20 -0.65
N GLY A 264 2.81 14.70 -1.57
CA GLY A 264 2.22 16.04 -1.52
C GLY A 264 3.07 17.16 -2.13
N ARG A 265 4.20 16.84 -2.79
CA ARG A 265 5.01 17.87 -3.47
C ARG A 265 4.30 18.32 -4.74
N ILE A 266 4.01 19.61 -4.83
CA ILE A 266 3.28 20.22 -5.94
C ILE A 266 4.23 20.60 -7.08
N TYR A 267 3.86 20.25 -8.31
CA TYR A 267 4.58 20.60 -9.55
C TYR A 267 3.79 21.54 -10.46
N GLY A 268 2.46 21.52 -10.35
CA GLY A 268 1.60 22.45 -11.07
C GLY A 268 0.26 22.58 -10.38
N GLU A 269 -0.31 23.77 -10.42
CA GLU A 269 -1.66 24.04 -9.92
C GLU A 269 -2.34 25.05 -10.85
N GLY A 270 -3.61 24.81 -11.15
CA GLY A 270 -4.42 25.71 -11.95
C GLY A 270 -5.88 25.68 -11.52
N GLN A 271 -6.62 26.72 -11.87
CA GLN A 271 -8.04 26.85 -11.59
C GLN A 271 -8.86 26.96 -12.89
N PRO A 272 -8.83 25.93 -13.75
CA PRO A 272 -9.55 25.97 -15.02
C PRO A 272 -11.06 26.07 -14.80
N TRP A 273 -11.73 26.67 -15.79
CA TRP A 273 -13.16 26.50 -15.93
C TRP A 273 -13.45 25.11 -16.50
N VAL A 274 -14.27 24.32 -15.80
CA VAL A 274 -14.65 22.96 -16.19
C VAL A 274 -16.11 22.92 -16.60
N GLU A 275 -16.42 22.08 -17.58
CA GLU A 275 -17.77 21.91 -18.11
C GLU A 275 -17.97 20.50 -18.70
N PRO A 276 -19.22 20.02 -18.84
CA PRO A 276 -19.51 18.67 -19.31
C PRO A 276 -18.94 18.41 -20.71
N GLY A 277 -18.23 17.29 -20.89
CA GLY A 277 -17.53 16.97 -22.13
C GLY A 277 -16.24 17.77 -22.38
N GLY A 278 -15.88 18.69 -21.48
CA GLY A 278 -14.71 19.54 -21.58
C GLY A 278 -13.40 18.83 -21.25
N THR A 279 -12.29 19.56 -21.38
CA THR A 279 -10.96 19.08 -20.98
C THR A 279 -10.14 20.16 -20.30
N SER A 280 -9.17 19.76 -19.48
CA SER A 280 -8.24 20.67 -18.80
C SER A 280 -6.81 20.17 -18.98
N SER A 281 -5.93 21.03 -19.50
CA SER A 281 -4.54 20.68 -19.81
C SER A 281 -3.57 21.15 -18.72
N PHE A 282 -2.60 20.29 -18.39
CA PHE A 282 -1.40 20.61 -17.61
C PHE A 282 -0.16 20.82 -18.47
N GLY A 283 -0.32 20.85 -19.79
CA GLY A 283 0.78 20.99 -20.73
C GLY A 283 1.57 19.70 -20.94
N GLN A 284 2.78 19.87 -21.45
CA GLN A 284 3.64 18.78 -21.91
C GLN A 284 4.37 18.11 -20.74
N VAL A 285 4.39 16.78 -20.72
CA VAL A 285 4.91 16.03 -19.56
C VAL A 285 6.42 16.12 -19.38
N TYR A 286 7.19 16.45 -20.43
CA TYR A 286 8.65 16.61 -20.29
C TYR A 286 9.05 17.71 -19.30
N GLN A 287 8.12 18.59 -18.92
CA GLN A 287 8.34 19.69 -17.97
C GLN A 287 8.45 19.21 -16.52
N VAL A 288 8.01 17.98 -16.22
CA VAL A 288 8.08 17.39 -14.89
C VAL A 288 8.99 16.16 -14.88
N PRO A 289 9.69 15.89 -13.76
CA PRO A 289 10.54 14.70 -13.65
C PRO A 289 9.74 13.40 -13.81
N SER A 290 10.43 12.32 -14.19
CA SER A 290 9.82 10.99 -14.15
C SER A 290 9.45 10.59 -12.73
N GLY A 291 8.36 9.86 -12.58
CA GLY A 291 7.90 9.35 -11.30
C GLY A 291 6.39 9.13 -11.24
N GLU A 292 5.94 8.85 -10.03
CA GLU A 292 4.52 8.70 -9.70
C GLU A 292 3.93 10.03 -9.25
N TYR A 293 2.73 10.30 -9.74
CA TYR A 293 2.00 11.54 -9.51
C TYR A 293 0.52 11.25 -9.28
N GLU A 294 -0.16 12.26 -8.77
CA GLU A 294 -1.61 12.32 -8.66
C GLU A 294 -2.09 13.66 -9.19
N ILE A 295 -3.19 13.67 -9.94
CA ILE A 295 -4.00 14.87 -10.12
C ILE A 295 -4.97 14.95 -8.95
N VAL A 296 -4.77 15.95 -8.10
CA VAL A 296 -5.73 16.33 -7.06
C VAL A 296 -6.73 17.31 -7.64
N ILE A 297 -8.00 16.94 -7.59
CA ILE A 297 -9.15 17.75 -7.97
C ILE A 297 -9.82 18.19 -6.69
N MET A 298 -9.95 19.48 -6.47
CA MET A 298 -10.57 20.04 -5.27
C MET A 298 -11.32 21.35 -5.61
N PRO A 299 -12.18 21.87 -4.72
CA PRO A 299 -12.76 23.19 -4.88
C PRO A 299 -11.69 24.28 -4.89
N GLU A 300 -12.08 25.50 -5.22
CA GLU A 300 -11.16 26.64 -5.15
C GLU A 300 -10.55 26.79 -3.75
N PRO A 301 -9.30 27.28 -3.60
CA PRO A 301 -8.60 27.26 -2.32
C PRO A 301 -9.33 28.00 -1.20
N GLU A 302 -10.09 29.05 -1.51
CA GLU A 302 -10.93 29.72 -0.52
C GLU A 302 -12.04 28.80 0.01
N GLU A 303 -12.74 28.09 -0.89
CA GLU A 303 -13.80 27.15 -0.52
C GLU A 303 -13.22 25.93 0.22
N TYR A 304 -12.09 25.41 -0.24
CA TYR A 304 -11.44 24.25 0.37
C TYR A 304 -10.78 24.57 1.72
N TYR A 305 -9.93 25.61 1.78
CA TYR A 305 -9.13 25.92 2.98
C TYR A 305 -9.82 26.82 3.99
N VAL A 306 -10.58 27.82 3.56
CA VAL A 306 -11.17 28.83 4.45
C VAL A 306 -12.58 28.43 4.86
N LYS A 307 -13.40 27.97 3.91
CA LYS A 307 -14.79 27.55 4.17
C LYS A 307 -14.90 26.08 4.61
N GLY A 308 -13.80 25.33 4.55
CA GLY A 308 -13.72 23.97 5.07
C GLY A 308 -14.39 22.91 4.20
N MET A 309 -14.74 23.18 2.94
CA MET A 309 -15.29 22.20 2.00
C MET A 309 -14.17 21.25 1.52
N ARG A 310 -13.76 20.32 2.39
CA ARG A 310 -12.60 19.43 2.22
C ARG A 310 -12.84 18.23 1.30
N VAL A 311 -13.70 18.37 0.29
CA VAL A 311 -13.91 17.33 -0.73
C VAL A 311 -12.77 17.36 -1.74
N GLN A 312 -12.29 16.18 -2.16
CA GLN A 312 -11.28 16.07 -3.20
C GLN A 312 -11.36 14.70 -3.88
N ARG A 313 -10.85 14.63 -5.11
CA ARG A 313 -10.57 13.37 -5.81
C ARG A 313 -9.12 13.33 -6.26
N LYS A 314 -8.51 12.15 -6.21
CA LYS A 314 -7.16 11.90 -6.70
C LYS A 314 -7.22 10.98 -7.91
N LEU A 315 -6.52 11.32 -8.98
CA LEU A 315 -6.33 10.45 -10.15
C LEU A 315 -4.83 10.10 -10.25
N PRO A 316 -4.43 8.85 -9.95
CA PRO A 316 -3.03 8.45 -10.03
C PRO A 316 -2.56 8.37 -11.48
N LEU A 317 -1.30 8.70 -11.71
CA LEU A 317 -0.62 8.56 -13.00
C LEU A 317 0.89 8.39 -12.82
N ARG A 318 1.54 7.84 -13.83
CA ARG A 318 2.99 7.77 -13.95
C ARG A 318 3.47 8.61 -15.12
N ILE A 319 4.52 9.38 -14.90
CA ILE A 319 5.19 10.15 -15.94
C ILE A 319 6.56 9.53 -16.21
N VAL A 320 6.85 9.28 -17.48
CA VAL A 320 8.15 8.83 -17.98
C VAL A 320 8.69 9.92 -18.90
N ARG A 321 9.51 10.79 -18.34
CA ARG A 321 10.16 11.90 -19.04
C ARG A 321 11.19 11.39 -20.03
N GLU A 322 11.86 10.27 -19.78
CA GLU A 322 12.88 9.76 -20.68
C GLU A 322 12.28 9.30 -22.02
N ARG A 323 13.04 9.48 -23.11
CA ARG A 323 12.63 9.00 -24.43
C ARG A 323 12.89 7.51 -24.52
N TYR A 324 11.85 6.77 -24.86
CA TYR A 324 11.95 5.35 -25.18
C TYR A 324 12.60 5.14 -26.55
N ALA A 325 13.44 4.11 -26.67
CA ALA A 325 14.04 3.67 -27.93
C ALA A 325 13.92 2.15 -28.06
N GLU A 326 13.31 1.67 -29.15
CA GLU A 326 13.16 0.23 -29.43
C GLU A 326 14.47 -0.46 -29.80
N GLN A 327 15.44 0.30 -30.29
CA GLN A 327 16.74 -0.20 -30.72
C GLN A 327 17.85 0.45 -29.90
N PRO A 328 18.91 -0.30 -29.53
CA PRO A 328 20.05 0.26 -28.81
C PRO A 328 20.67 1.42 -29.60
N GLN A 329 20.72 2.60 -28.98
CA GLN A 329 21.40 3.77 -29.52
C GLN A 329 22.81 3.90 -28.90
N GLY A 330 23.74 4.50 -29.64
CA GLY A 330 25.11 4.70 -29.19
C GLY A 330 25.92 3.42 -28.94
N THR A 331 27.04 3.58 -28.23
CA THR A 331 27.93 2.51 -27.79
C THR A 331 27.44 1.87 -26.49
N ARG A 332 27.98 0.69 -26.16
CA ARG A 332 27.70 0.03 -24.86
C ARG A 332 28.08 0.92 -23.69
N ALA A 333 29.22 1.62 -23.76
CA ALA A 333 29.70 2.49 -22.69
C ALA A 333 28.78 3.69 -22.46
N GLU A 334 28.29 4.32 -23.53
CA GLU A 334 27.30 5.40 -23.45
C GLU A 334 26.01 4.91 -22.80
N ARG A 335 25.46 3.77 -23.23
CA ARG A 335 24.25 3.22 -22.62
C ARG A 335 24.40 2.87 -21.13
N LEU A 336 25.55 2.31 -20.73
CA LEU A 336 25.83 2.04 -19.32
C LEU A 336 25.91 3.34 -18.50
N ARG A 337 26.56 4.36 -19.05
CA ARG A 337 26.62 5.67 -18.41
C ARG A 337 25.23 6.30 -18.30
N ASP A 338 24.43 6.26 -19.36
CA ASP A 338 23.06 6.80 -19.36
C ASP A 338 22.17 6.08 -18.33
N ALA A 339 22.30 4.76 -18.20
CA ALA A 339 21.60 3.99 -17.17
C ALA A 339 22.01 4.41 -15.75
N LEU A 340 23.31 4.58 -15.49
CA LEU A 340 23.80 5.08 -14.19
C LEU A 340 23.34 6.51 -13.91
N GLU A 341 23.36 7.38 -14.92
CA GLU A 341 22.89 8.76 -14.82
C GLU A 341 21.41 8.80 -14.44
N HIS A 342 20.58 7.97 -15.08
CA HIS A 342 19.16 7.84 -14.74
C HIS A 342 18.96 7.27 -13.34
N ALA A 343 19.62 6.16 -13.00
CA ALA A 343 19.53 5.53 -11.69
C ALA A 343 19.88 6.50 -10.56
N ALA A 344 20.92 7.32 -10.74
CA ALA A 344 21.33 8.35 -9.77
C ALA A 344 20.28 9.47 -9.53
N THR A 345 19.24 9.57 -10.36
CA THR A 345 18.12 10.52 -10.17
C THR A 345 16.98 9.96 -9.32
N VAL A 346 16.88 8.63 -9.20
CA VAL A 346 15.87 7.96 -8.38
C VAL A 346 16.19 8.26 -6.91
N LYS A 347 15.19 8.72 -6.15
CA LYS A 347 15.40 9.09 -4.74
C LYS A 347 14.98 7.96 -3.81
N GLY A 348 15.65 7.88 -2.65
CA GLY A 348 15.23 6.98 -1.57
C GLY A 348 15.56 5.50 -1.80
N ASN A 349 16.40 5.18 -2.79
CA ASN A 349 16.78 3.81 -3.11
C ASN A 349 18.31 3.67 -3.05
N VAL A 350 18.80 2.61 -2.40
CA VAL A 350 20.23 2.32 -2.25
C VAL A 350 20.97 2.21 -3.58
N PHE A 351 20.34 1.66 -4.62
CA PHE A 351 20.95 1.51 -5.95
C PHE A 351 21.20 2.86 -6.63
N ALA A 352 20.42 3.90 -6.30
CA ALA A 352 20.68 5.25 -6.77
C ALA A 352 21.94 5.83 -6.12
N GLU A 353 22.17 5.53 -4.84
CA GLU A 353 23.38 5.94 -4.12
C GLU A 353 24.62 5.22 -4.66
N ILE A 354 24.51 3.92 -4.93
CA ILE A 354 25.55 3.12 -5.60
C ILE A 354 25.85 3.67 -7.00
N ALA A 355 24.82 4.08 -7.77
CA ALA A 355 25.03 4.71 -9.07
C ALA A 355 25.77 6.04 -8.96
N LYS A 356 25.51 6.85 -7.92
CA LYS A 356 26.29 8.07 -7.66
C LYS A 356 27.75 7.76 -7.35
N MET A 357 28.04 6.72 -6.55
CA MET A 357 29.41 6.26 -6.29
C MET A 357 30.11 5.83 -7.58
N ALA A 358 29.46 5.01 -8.41
CA ALA A 358 29.98 4.58 -9.70
C ALA A 358 30.26 5.74 -10.69
N LEU A 359 29.53 6.85 -10.56
CA LEU A 359 29.74 8.08 -11.32
C LEU A 359 30.77 9.04 -10.68
N GLY A 360 31.39 8.66 -9.56
CA GLY A 360 32.34 9.49 -8.81
C GLY A 360 31.70 10.69 -8.10
N ARG A 361 30.38 10.65 -7.85
CA ARG A 361 29.59 11.74 -7.26
C ARG A 361 29.43 11.58 -5.75
N TRP A 362 30.54 11.29 -5.06
CA TRP A 362 30.58 11.04 -3.61
C TRP A 362 29.86 12.11 -2.79
N ALA A 363 30.04 13.39 -3.11
CA ALA A 363 29.39 14.51 -2.43
C ALA A 363 27.85 14.56 -2.57
N LYS A 364 27.26 13.74 -3.44
CA LYS A 364 25.80 13.63 -3.63
C LYS A 364 25.19 12.36 -3.02
N VAL A 365 26.03 11.48 -2.46
CA VAL A 365 25.58 10.26 -1.78
C VAL A 365 24.82 10.68 -0.53
N ASP A 366 23.56 10.23 -0.44
CA ASP A 366 22.72 10.40 0.72
C ASP A 366 22.93 9.20 1.66
N VAL A 367 23.76 9.39 2.67
CA VAL A 367 24.12 8.33 3.63
C VAL A 367 22.89 7.86 4.44
N ASP A 368 21.90 8.73 4.65
CA ASP A 368 20.72 8.37 5.42
C ASP A 368 19.82 7.39 4.66
N VAL A 369 19.86 7.38 3.32
CA VAL A 369 19.21 6.33 2.51
C VAL A 369 19.82 4.97 2.84
N ILE A 370 21.14 4.87 2.85
CA ILE A 370 21.86 3.62 3.13
C ILE A 370 21.63 3.17 4.57
N LYS A 371 21.65 4.09 5.54
CA LYS A 371 21.35 3.79 6.95
C LYS A 371 19.93 3.24 7.13
N ARG A 372 18.91 3.86 6.50
CA ARG A 372 17.53 3.32 6.53
C ARG A 372 17.44 1.93 5.92
N THR A 373 18.12 1.69 4.79
CA THR A 373 18.19 0.36 4.19
C THR A 373 18.82 -0.68 5.15
N ILE A 374 19.89 -0.32 5.86
CA ILE A 374 20.49 -1.17 6.88
C ILE A 374 19.50 -1.46 8.03
N ASP A 375 18.78 -0.44 8.49
CA ASP A 375 17.78 -0.59 9.56
C ASP A 375 16.65 -1.55 9.16
N ASP A 376 16.16 -1.48 7.92
CA ASP A 376 15.14 -2.37 7.40
C ASP A 376 15.65 -3.82 7.28
N ILE A 377 16.89 -4.01 6.80
CA ILE A 377 17.54 -5.33 6.76
C ILE A 377 17.70 -5.92 8.16
N ASN A 378 18.12 -5.10 9.14
CA ASN A 378 18.28 -5.53 10.53
C ASN A 378 16.95 -5.92 11.18
N ARG A 379 15.83 -5.34 10.74
CA ARG A 379 14.47 -5.75 11.15
C ARG A 379 13.97 -7.01 10.45
N ARG A 380 14.77 -7.58 9.54
CA ARG A 380 14.38 -8.74 8.70
C ARG A 380 13.07 -8.46 7.96
N ALA A 381 12.97 -7.24 7.44
CA ALA A 381 11.88 -6.81 6.59
C ALA A 381 11.86 -7.68 5.31
N ASP A 382 10.69 -8.04 4.80
CA ASP A 382 10.60 -8.74 3.53
C ASP A 382 11.27 -7.94 2.40
N CYS A 383 11.89 -8.66 1.46
CA CYS A 383 12.79 -8.12 0.42
C CYS A 383 14.14 -7.57 0.93
N SER A 384 14.55 -7.87 2.18
CA SER A 384 15.88 -7.48 2.68
C SER A 384 17.03 -7.99 1.81
N ASP A 385 16.88 -9.17 1.19
CA ASP A 385 17.83 -9.76 0.26
C ASP A 385 18.04 -8.93 -1.01
N PHE A 386 17.01 -8.22 -1.49
CA PHE A 386 17.09 -7.34 -2.66
C PHE A 386 18.05 -6.18 -2.39
N TYR A 387 18.02 -5.67 -1.17
CA TYR A 387 18.87 -4.55 -0.76
C TYR A 387 20.23 -5.01 -0.26
N LEU A 388 20.30 -6.14 0.46
CA LEU A 388 21.55 -6.69 0.96
C LEU A 388 22.51 -7.03 -0.17
N VAL A 389 22.03 -7.62 -1.27
CA VAL A 389 22.90 -7.89 -2.44
C VAL A 389 23.51 -6.60 -3.00
N GLY A 390 22.73 -5.51 -3.01
CA GLY A 390 23.20 -4.19 -3.40
C GLY A 390 24.28 -3.65 -2.45
N LEU A 391 24.09 -3.78 -1.13
CA LEU A 391 25.07 -3.36 -0.13
C LEU A 391 26.37 -4.19 -0.22
N LEU A 392 26.28 -5.51 -0.42
CA LEU A 392 27.44 -6.38 -0.62
C LEU A 392 28.19 -6.00 -1.91
N GLY A 393 27.45 -5.74 -3.00
CA GLY A 393 28.02 -5.26 -4.24
C GLY A 393 28.64 -3.87 -4.15
N MET A 394 28.13 -3.00 -3.28
CA MET A 394 28.71 -1.70 -2.95
C MET A 394 30.02 -1.87 -2.19
N MET A 395 30.04 -2.73 -1.16
CA MET A 395 31.24 -3.03 -0.37
C MET A 395 32.35 -3.58 -1.27
N LEU A 396 32.10 -4.62 -2.06
CA LEU A 396 33.11 -5.24 -2.92
C LEU A 396 33.72 -4.30 -3.97
N ARG A 397 32.97 -3.26 -4.41
CA ARG A 397 33.43 -2.31 -5.43
C ARG A 397 34.10 -1.06 -4.85
N PHE A 398 33.66 -0.60 -3.70
CA PHE A 398 33.94 0.77 -3.23
C PHE A 398 34.51 0.84 -1.81
N TRP A 399 34.67 -0.28 -1.11
CA TRP A 399 35.12 -0.28 0.29
C TRP A 399 36.46 0.41 0.50
N ASP A 400 37.38 0.31 -0.45
CA ASP A 400 38.73 0.89 -0.34
C ASP A 400 38.84 2.29 -0.98
N GLU A 401 37.75 2.84 -1.52
CA GLU A 401 37.74 4.21 -2.04
C GLU A 401 37.91 5.21 -0.90
N PRO A 402 38.81 6.21 -1.02
CA PRO A 402 39.06 7.19 0.04
C PRO A 402 37.82 8.01 0.46
N ASP A 403 36.92 8.24 -0.50
CA ASP A 403 35.69 9.02 -0.31
C ASP A 403 34.50 8.16 0.15
N PHE A 404 34.68 6.84 0.33
CA PHE A 404 33.62 5.97 0.86
C PHE A 404 33.21 6.43 2.27
N PRO A 405 31.91 6.61 2.56
CA PRO A 405 31.47 7.15 3.85
C PRO A 405 31.89 6.25 5.03
N GLY A 406 32.93 6.66 5.75
CA GLY A 406 33.54 5.85 6.82
C GLY A 406 32.58 5.47 7.94
N GLU A 407 31.54 6.30 8.18
CA GLU A 407 30.50 6.03 9.18
C GLU A 407 29.61 4.82 8.84
N LEU A 408 29.60 4.35 7.59
CA LEU A 408 28.83 3.18 7.18
C LEU A 408 29.53 1.86 7.46
N ARG A 409 30.86 1.85 7.69
CA ARG A 409 31.64 0.61 7.76
C ARG A 409 31.17 -0.35 8.85
N MET A 410 31.07 0.14 10.09
CA MET A 410 30.63 -0.67 11.23
C MET A 410 29.14 -1.08 11.14
N PRO A 411 28.19 -0.19 10.76
CA PRO A 411 26.81 -0.59 10.49
C PRO A 411 26.67 -1.67 9.41
N LEU A 412 27.42 -1.57 8.30
CA LEU A 412 27.41 -2.56 7.23
C LEU A 412 27.93 -3.91 7.70
N GLU A 413 29.09 -3.93 8.37
CA GLU A 413 29.66 -5.16 8.92
C GLU A 413 28.68 -5.84 9.88
N THR A 414 28.10 -5.08 10.81
CA THR A 414 27.13 -5.60 11.78
C THR A 414 25.88 -6.16 11.08
N CYS A 415 25.37 -5.45 10.08
CA CYS A 415 24.22 -5.86 9.28
C CYS A 415 24.49 -7.20 8.58
N VAL A 416 25.64 -7.33 7.92
CA VAL A 416 26.05 -8.55 7.20
C VAL A 416 26.20 -9.73 8.18
N LEU A 417 26.92 -9.54 9.30
CA LEU A 417 27.20 -10.62 10.25
C LEU A 417 25.98 -11.06 11.09
N ASN A 418 24.92 -10.25 11.14
CA ASN A 418 23.69 -10.56 11.89
C ASN A 418 22.51 -11.01 10.99
N PHE A 419 22.65 -10.92 9.68
CA PHE A 419 21.59 -11.28 8.75
C PHE A 419 21.27 -12.77 8.78
N ARG A 420 20.01 -13.10 8.46
CA ARG A 420 19.52 -14.48 8.32
C ARG A 420 19.57 -14.86 6.85
N TYR A 421 20.50 -15.74 6.47
CA TYR A 421 20.78 -16.03 5.07
C TYR A 421 19.91 -17.14 4.47
N TRP A 422 19.22 -17.93 5.30
CA TRP A 422 18.29 -18.95 4.81
C TRP A 422 17.24 -19.37 5.85
N MET A 423 16.17 -20.02 5.37
CA MET A 423 15.02 -20.43 6.19
C MET A 423 15.34 -21.52 7.24
N ASP A 424 16.45 -22.24 7.11
CA ASP A 424 16.91 -23.23 8.10
C ASP A 424 17.67 -22.59 9.27
N GLU A 425 17.94 -21.29 9.21
CA GLU A 425 18.59 -20.55 10.28
C GLU A 425 17.58 -20.02 11.31
N PRO A 426 18.02 -19.78 12.57
CA PRO A 426 17.15 -19.30 13.64
C PRO A 426 16.42 -17.98 13.35
N GLY A 427 15.20 -17.88 13.86
CA GLY A 427 14.36 -16.68 13.87
C GLY A 427 13.03 -16.83 13.13
N GLU A 428 12.03 -16.08 13.57
CA GLU A 428 10.74 -15.92 12.88
C GLU A 428 10.61 -14.48 12.38
N ASP A 429 10.40 -14.30 11.07
CA ASP A 429 10.37 -13.00 10.42
C ASP A 429 9.44 -13.00 9.19
N ALA A 430 9.30 -11.84 8.55
CA ALA A 430 8.41 -11.65 7.41
C ALA A 430 9.01 -12.08 6.06
N MET A 431 10.31 -12.40 6.01
CA MET A 431 11.03 -12.62 4.76
C MET A 431 10.51 -13.86 4.01
N CYS A 432 10.33 -13.73 2.70
CA CYS A 432 10.04 -14.82 1.80
C CYS A 432 11.34 -15.50 1.35
N PHE A 433 11.49 -16.80 1.57
CA PHE A 433 12.68 -17.56 1.15
C PHE A 433 12.43 -18.45 -0.08
N TRP A 434 11.18 -18.64 -0.50
CA TRP A 434 10.81 -19.75 -1.40
C TRP A 434 10.50 -19.35 -2.85
N SER A 435 10.31 -18.06 -3.16
CA SER A 435 10.14 -17.65 -4.55
C SER A 435 11.42 -17.90 -5.36
N GLU A 436 11.34 -17.82 -6.69
CA GLU A 436 12.49 -18.10 -7.55
C GLU A 436 13.58 -17.04 -7.37
N ASN A 437 13.21 -15.75 -7.39
CA ASN A 437 14.12 -14.64 -7.12
C ASN A 437 14.77 -14.69 -5.73
N HIS A 438 13.98 -14.88 -4.67
CA HIS A 438 14.51 -14.89 -3.30
C HIS A 438 15.53 -16.00 -3.10
N GLN A 439 15.27 -17.21 -3.63
CA GLN A 439 16.25 -18.30 -3.56
C GLN A 439 17.62 -17.86 -4.06
N ILE A 440 17.71 -17.34 -5.30
CA ILE A 440 19.00 -16.98 -5.87
C ILE A 440 19.62 -15.75 -5.19
N LEU A 441 18.81 -14.79 -4.75
CA LEU A 441 19.26 -13.61 -4.02
C LEU A 441 19.89 -13.97 -2.66
N PHE A 442 19.22 -14.78 -1.84
CA PHE A 442 19.76 -15.24 -0.56
C PHE A 442 21.05 -16.05 -0.75
N HIS A 443 21.10 -16.94 -1.74
CA HIS A 443 22.31 -17.71 -2.03
C HIS A 443 23.46 -16.79 -2.48
N THR A 444 23.16 -15.79 -3.31
CA THR A 444 24.13 -14.76 -3.73
C THR A 444 24.64 -13.97 -2.55
N CYS A 445 23.75 -13.51 -1.66
CA CYS A 445 24.13 -12.79 -0.46
C CYS A 445 25.05 -13.64 0.42
N ALA A 446 24.75 -14.93 0.62
CA ALA A 446 25.58 -15.83 1.43
C ALA A 446 26.99 -16.01 0.85
N VAL A 447 27.11 -16.16 -0.48
CA VAL A 447 28.40 -16.26 -1.18
C VAL A 447 29.23 -15.00 -0.97
N LEU A 448 28.66 -13.83 -1.28
CA LEU A 448 29.38 -12.56 -1.23
C LEU A 448 29.73 -12.16 0.21
N ALA A 449 28.82 -12.35 1.16
CA ALA A 449 29.08 -12.08 2.58
C ALA A 449 30.18 -12.98 3.14
N GLY A 450 30.14 -14.27 2.82
CA GLY A 450 31.17 -15.23 3.23
C GLY A 450 32.54 -14.91 2.64
N GLN A 451 32.60 -14.38 1.40
CA GLN A 451 33.83 -13.93 0.75
C GLN A 451 34.41 -12.67 1.41
N ILE A 452 33.58 -11.70 1.80
CA ILE A 452 34.03 -10.47 2.47
C ILE A 452 34.58 -10.79 3.87
N TYR A 453 33.93 -11.70 4.60
CA TYR A 453 34.26 -12.01 6.00
C TYR A 453 34.52 -13.51 6.26
N PRO A 454 35.52 -14.15 5.61
CA PRO A 454 35.66 -15.60 5.59
C PRO A 454 35.87 -16.23 6.97
N GLU A 455 36.60 -15.54 7.85
CA GLU A 455 36.93 -16.04 9.19
C GLU A 455 36.02 -15.47 10.28
N ALA A 456 35.11 -14.54 9.96
CA ALA A 456 34.23 -13.95 10.95
C ALA A 456 33.11 -14.92 11.33
N THR A 457 32.63 -14.80 12.57
CA THR A 457 31.47 -15.55 13.06
C THR A 457 30.20 -14.78 12.75
N PHE A 458 29.29 -15.41 12.00
CA PHE A 458 27.96 -14.90 11.71
C PHE A 458 27.05 -15.18 12.90
N THR A 459 26.59 -14.13 13.55
CA THR A 459 25.95 -14.18 14.87
C THR A 459 24.60 -14.91 14.88
N ASN A 460 23.87 -14.94 13.76
CA ASN A 460 22.59 -15.64 13.66
C ASN A 460 22.72 -17.17 13.74
N THR A 461 23.81 -17.73 13.22
CA THR A 461 24.03 -19.19 13.16
C THR A 461 25.17 -19.67 14.07
N GLY A 462 26.13 -18.79 14.38
CA GLY A 462 27.40 -19.14 15.02
C GLY A 462 28.44 -19.73 14.06
N GLU A 463 28.14 -19.81 12.75
CA GLU A 463 29.01 -20.38 11.73
C GLU A 463 29.98 -19.34 11.15
N SER A 464 31.03 -19.80 10.44
CA SER A 464 32.01 -18.91 9.80
C SER A 464 31.53 -18.37 8.44
N GLY A 465 32.17 -17.31 7.94
CA GLY A 465 31.93 -16.82 6.58
C GLY A 465 32.24 -17.87 5.50
N ARG A 466 33.29 -18.69 5.66
CA ARG A 466 33.58 -19.80 4.75
C ARG A 466 32.42 -20.79 4.66
N TRP A 467 31.79 -21.11 5.79
CA TRP A 467 30.61 -21.99 5.81
C TRP A 467 29.46 -21.39 5.01
N HIS A 468 29.18 -20.09 5.18
CA HIS A 468 28.16 -19.38 4.40
C HIS A 468 28.47 -19.36 2.91
N GLN A 469 29.73 -19.11 2.55
CA GLN A 469 30.19 -19.13 1.16
C GLN A 469 29.98 -20.51 0.51
N GLU A 470 30.40 -21.59 1.18
CA GLU A 470 30.25 -22.96 0.69
C GLU A 470 28.77 -23.40 0.59
N LYS A 471 27.96 -23.08 1.62
CA LYS A 471 26.52 -23.37 1.62
C LYS A 471 25.81 -22.62 0.50
N GLY A 472 26.01 -21.30 0.43
CA GLY A 472 25.43 -20.42 -0.59
C GLY A 472 25.81 -20.85 -2.01
N GLY A 473 27.10 -21.12 -2.27
CA GLY A 473 27.58 -21.53 -3.59
C GLY A 473 26.97 -22.85 -4.06
N ARG A 474 26.86 -23.84 -3.16
CA ARG A 474 26.22 -25.12 -3.47
C ARG A 474 24.73 -24.97 -3.79
N MET A 475 24.03 -24.07 -3.09
CA MET A 475 22.62 -23.80 -3.31
C MET A 475 22.38 -22.98 -4.60
N ALA A 476 23.17 -21.93 -4.84
CA ALA A 476 23.17 -21.17 -6.09
C ALA A 476 23.41 -22.08 -7.30
N LEU A 477 24.42 -22.95 -7.26
CA LEU A 477 24.70 -23.89 -8.34
C LEU A 477 23.55 -24.88 -8.58
N SER A 478 22.90 -25.35 -7.51
CA SER A 478 21.71 -26.21 -7.62
C SER A 478 20.55 -25.47 -8.29
N TRP A 479 20.29 -24.23 -7.88
CA TRP A 479 19.26 -23.37 -8.47
C TRP A 479 19.55 -23.10 -9.96
N LEU A 480 20.80 -22.74 -10.30
CA LEU A 480 21.25 -22.49 -11.68
C LEU A 480 21.04 -23.72 -12.57
N LYS A 481 21.43 -24.91 -12.12
CA LYS A 481 21.19 -26.17 -12.85
C LYS A 481 19.69 -26.39 -13.10
N LYS A 482 18.85 -26.08 -12.12
CA LYS A 482 17.39 -26.18 -12.23
C LYS A 482 16.80 -25.16 -13.22
N ARG A 483 17.33 -23.93 -13.30
CA ARG A 483 16.90 -22.94 -14.30
C ARG A 483 17.42 -23.27 -15.70
N ALA A 484 18.65 -23.73 -15.82
CA ALA A 484 19.22 -24.19 -17.09
C ALA A 484 18.44 -25.36 -17.70
N ALA A 485 17.94 -26.28 -16.87
CA ALA A 485 17.16 -27.42 -17.33
C ALA A 485 15.68 -27.08 -17.62
N GLY A 486 15.10 -26.11 -16.92
CA GLY A 486 13.65 -25.88 -16.89
C GLY A 486 13.16 -24.49 -17.27
N GLY A 487 14.05 -23.55 -17.57
CA GLY A 487 13.72 -22.13 -17.76
C GLY A 487 13.38 -21.41 -16.44
N PHE A 488 13.08 -20.12 -16.55
CA PHE A 488 12.65 -19.26 -15.43
C PHE A 488 11.13 -19.34 -15.25
N ARG A 489 10.65 -19.48 -14.02
CA ARG A 489 9.22 -19.41 -13.69
C ARG A 489 8.74 -17.98 -13.63
N GLU A 490 9.61 -17.05 -13.26
CA GLU A 490 9.28 -15.65 -13.06
C GLU A 490 9.52 -14.80 -14.32
N TRP A 491 9.82 -15.42 -15.47
CA TRP A 491 10.11 -14.73 -16.75
C TRP A 491 9.04 -13.71 -17.18
N ASP A 492 7.76 -13.97 -16.90
CA ASP A 492 6.63 -13.09 -17.25
C ASP A 492 6.12 -12.29 -16.02
N SER A 493 6.89 -12.29 -14.93
CA SER A 493 6.62 -11.40 -13.80
C SER A 493 6.95 -9.98 -14.20
N ASN A 494 6.06 -9.04 -13.89
CA ASN A 494 6.28 -7.62 -14.08
C ASN A 494 7.29 -7.01 -13.09
N THR A 495 7.68 -7.75 -12.06
CA THR A 495 8.44 -7.22 -10.89
C THR A 495 9.49 -8.17 -10.30
N TYR A 496 9.59 -9.43 -10.75
CA TYR A 496 10.49 -10.41 -10.13
C TYR A 496 11.64 -10.87 -11.01
N PHE A 497 11.50 -10.82 -12.34
CA PHE A 497 12.57 -11.29 -13.21
C PHE A 497 13.80 -10.37 -13.15
N GLU A 498 13.61 -9.08 -12.90
CA GLU A 498 14.71 -8.15 -12.66
C GLU A 498 15.52 -8.51 -11.41
N GLU A 499 14.90 -9.12 -10.40
CA GLU A 499 15.56 -9.54 -9.16
C GLU A 499 16.41 -10.80 -9.39
N ASP A 500 15.96 -11.72 -10.25
CA ASP A 500 16.80 -12.81 -10.74
C ASP A 500 18.05 -12.25 -11.46
N VAL A 501 17.87 -11.27 -12.35
CA VAL A 501 18.98 -10.63 -13.09
C VAL A 501 19.91 -9.88 -12.14
N LEU A 502 19.37 -9.23 -11.10
CA LEU A 502 20.16 -8.56 -10.07
C LEU A 502 21.09 -9.56 -9.38
N ALA A 503 20.57 -10.69 -8.90
CA ALA A 503 21.36 -11.73 -8.24
C ALA A 503 22.42 -12.32 -9.18
N LEU A 504 22.01 -12.71 -10.38
CA LEU A 504 22.88 -13.35 -11.37
C LEU A 504 24.01 -12.45 -11.85
N SER A 505 23.72 -11.16 -12.04
CA SER A 505 24.76 -10.18 -12.40
C SER A 505 25.77 -9.97 -11.27
N HIS A 506 25.34 -10.00 -10.01
CA HIS A 506 26.26 -9.92 -8.87
C HIS A 506 27.12 -11.17 -8.72
N LEU A 507 26.54 -12.37 -8.85
CA LEU A 507 27.32 -13.61 -8.85
C LEU A 507 28.36 -13.62 -9.97
N ALA A 508 27.97 -13.30 -11.19
CA ALA A 508 28.86 -13.36 -12.35
C ALA A 508 29.98 -12.31 -12.32
N ASP A 509 29.76 -11.15 -11.71
CA ASP A 509 30.72 -10.04 -11.67
C ASP A 509 31.63 -10.08 -10.43
N LEU A 510 31.13 -10.58 -9.28
CA LEU A 510 31.79 -10.36 -7.98
C LEU A 510 32.21 -11.63 -7.22
N ALA A 511 31.66 -12.80 -7.55
CA ALA A 511 32.07 -14.03 -6.87
C ALA A 511 33.46 -14.48 -7.40
N GLU A 512 34.37 -14.81 -6.50
CA GLU A 512 35.74 -15.23 -6.86
C GLU A 512 35.80 -16.64 -7.52
N ASP A 513 34.81 -17.51 -7.24
CA ASP A 513 34.69 -18.87 -7.77
C ASP A 513 33.22 -19.19 -8.16
N ALA A 514 32.76 -18.70 -9.31
CA ALA A 514 31.46 -19.07 -9.89
C ALA A 514 31.58 -20.01 -11.11
#